data_AF-A0A1G7MC19-F1
#
_entry.id   AF-A0A1G7MC19-F1
#
_cell.length_a   1.000
_cell.length_b   1.000
_cell.length_c   1.000
_cell.angle_alpha   90.00
_cell.angle_beta   90.00
_cell.angle_gamma   90.00
#
_symmetry.space_group_name_H-M   'P 1'
#
loop_
_entity.id
_entity.type
_entity.pdbx_description
1 polymer ?
#
loop_
_entity_poly.entity_id
_entity_poly.type
_entity_poly.pdbx_seq_one_letter_code
_entity_poly.pdbx_strand_id
1 'polypeptide(L)'
;MTIKLSSKAENILDQITTKTKLGELRSTAKDIKRDHELALELWSTGRFLSRLPAILIMDVKALSKEMINKLDQDMQTHPFDEQNQLIDWLMANQLLKDKRASALVESWENSPSCLQRRVFWYYQGRLRWMG
;
A
#
# COMPACT_ATOMS: atom_id res chain seq x y z
N MET A 1 -19.36 5.81 -9.72
CA MET A 1 -20.05 5.88 -8.40
C MET A 1 -19.13 6.62 -7.45
N THR A 2 -19.56 7.77 -6.93
CA THR A 2 -18.79 8.52 -5.93
C THR A 2 -18.94 7.77 -4.60
N ILE A 3 -17.84 7.23 -4.07
CA ILE A 3 -17.84 6.59 -2.75
C ILE A 3 -18.12 7.68 -1.72
N LYS A 4 -19.15 7.49 -0.91
CA LYS A 4 -19.41 8.36 0.23
C LYS A 4 -18.37 8.04 1.29
N LEU A 5 -17.51 9.00 1.60
CA LEU A 5 -16.50 8.87 2.64
C LEU A 5 -17.16 9.01 4.02
N SER A 6 -16.63 8.31 5.00
CA SER A 6 -16.96 8.52 6.41
C SER A 6 -16.41 9.86 6.87
N SER A 7 -17.05 10.46 7.89
CA SER A 7 -16.54 11.70 8.50
C SER A 7 -15.12 11.54 9.07
N LYS A 8 -14.74 10.32 9.46
CA LYS A 8 -13.37 10.00 9.90
C LYS A 8 -12.39 10.11 8.72
N ALA A 9 -12.73 9.54 7.56
CA ALA A 9 -11.90 9.66 6.36
C ALA A 9 -11.79 11.11 5.89
N GLU A 10 -12.90 11.85 5.85
CA GLU A 10 -12.90 13.29 5.49
C GLU A 10 -11.96 14.09 6.39
N ASN A 11 -12.09 13.96 7.72
CA ASN A 11 -11.24 14.64 8.69
C ASN A 11 -9.74 14.36 8.50
N ILE A 12 -9.38 13.13 8.12
CA ILE A 12 -7.98 12.75 7.85
C ILE A 12 -7.52 13.38 6.53
N LEU A 13 -8.34 13.33 5.50
CA LEU A 13 -8.01 13.85 4.16
C LEU A 13 -7.83 15.37 4.15
N ASP A 14 -8.56 16.08 5.00
CA ASP A 14 -8.44 17.54 5.19
C ASP A 14 -7.10 17.93 5.82
N GLN A 15 -6.50 17.03 6.62
CA GLN A 15 -5.17 17.24 7.22
C GLN A 15 -4.02 16.89 6.26
N ILE A 16 -4.28 16.09 5.22
CA ILE A 16 -3.28 15.68 4.25
C ILE A 16 -3.26 16.68 3.08
N THR A 17 -2.19 17.45 2.99
CA THR A 17 -1.93 18.43 1.92
C THR A 17 -0.74 17.99 1.07
N THR A 18 -0.49 18.66 -0.05
CA THR A 18 0.69 18.39 -0.90
C THR A 18 2.04 18.62 -0.21
N LYS A 19 2.05 19.30 0.95
CA LYS A 19 3.25 19.58 1.75
C LYS A 19 3.44 18.62 2.93
N THR A 20 2.47 17.73 3.18
CA THR A 20 2.50 16.80 4.32
C THR A 20 3.72 15.87 4.20
N LYS A 21 4.52 15.80 5.27
CA LYS A 21 5.75 15.01 5.27
C LYS A 21 5.47 13.53 5.57
N LEU A 22 6.34 12.64 5.11
CA LEU A 22 6.21 11.19 5.37
C LEU A 22 6.18 10.84 6.86
N GLY A 23 6.89 11.61 7.70
CA GLY A 23 6.87 11.44 9.15
C GLY A 23 5.48 11.70 9.75
N GLU A 24 4.78 12.73 9.27
CA GLU A 24 3.42 13.07 9.70
C GLU A 24 2.44 11.97 9.28
N LEU A 25 2.52 11.47 8.04
CA LEU A 25 1.69 10.35 7.57
C LEU A 25 1.87 9.10 8.43
N ARG A 26 3.09 8.81 8.86
CA ARG A 26 3.38 7.68 9.77
C ARG A 26 2.80 7.92 11.16
N SER A 27 2.87 9.14 11.68
CA SER A 27 2.24 9.50 12.95
C SER A 27 0.73 9.34 12.88
N THR A 28 0.08 9.87 11.83
CA THR A 28 -1.36 9.71 11.60
C THR A 28 -1.75 8.23 11.54
N ALA A 29 -1.05 7.41 10.76
CA ALA A 29 -1.33 5.97 10.69
C ALA A 29 -1.14 5.26 12.04
N LYS A 30 -0.11 5.65 12.81
CA LYS A 30 0.14 5.10 14.14
C LYS A 30 -1.01 5.41 15.11
N ASP A 31 -1.57 6.61 15.05
CA ASP A 31 -2.68 7.02 15.91
C ASP A 31 -3.98 6.31 15.54
N ILE A 32 -4.22 6.11 14.24
CA ILE A 32 -5.38 5.36 13.72
C ILE A 32 -5.29 3.86 14.08
N LYS A 33 -4.07 3.30 14.07
CA LYS A 33 -3.80 1.85 14.14
C LYS A 33 -4.41 1.11 12.95
N ARG A 34 -4.54 -0.21 13.03
CA ARG A 34 -5.12 -1.03 11.97
C ARG A 34 -6.62 -0.78 11.85
N ASP A 35 -7.05 -0.34 10.67
CA ASP A 35 -8.45 -0.03 10.32
C ASP A 35 -8.61 -0.22 8.80
N HIS A 36 -9.07 -1.41 8.39
CA HIS A 36 -9.07 -1.81 6.98
C HIS A 36 -10.13 -1.08 6.14
N GLU A 37 -11.31 -0.83 6.71
CA GLU A 37 -12.38 -0.10 6.01
C GLU A 37 -11.93 1.35 5.74
N LEU A 38 -11.37 2.01 6.76
CA LEU A 38 -10.80 3.33 6.59
C LEU A 38 -9.62 3.33 5.60
N ALA A 39 -8.78 2.29 5.61
CA ALA A 39 -7.72 2.15 4.62
C ALA A 39 -8.27 2.18 3.19
N LEU A 40 -9.37 1.46 2.95
CA LEU A 40 -10.00 1.39 1.64
C LEU A 40 -10.63 2.72 1.23
N GLU A 41 -11.26 3.43 2.17
CA GLU A 41 -11.77 4.78 1.94
C GLU A 41 -10.64 5.73 1.51
N LEU A 42 -9.55 5.79 2.28
CA LEU A 42 -8.38 6.62 1.97
C LEU A 42 -7.75 6.22 0.63
N TRP A 43 -7.63 4.92 0.36
CA TRP A 43 -7.08 4.39 -0.88
C TRP A 43 -7.89 4.78 -2.12
N SER A 44 -9.21 4.70 -1.98
CA SER A 44 -10.17 4.96 -3.06
C SER A 44 -10.14 6.40 -3.58
N THR A 45 -9.62 7.34 -2.78
CA THR A 45 -9.46 8.76 -3.19
C THR A 45 -8.50 8.94 -4.37
N GLY A 46 -7.64 7.96 -4.65
CA GLY A 46 -6.62 8.06 -5.70
C GLY A 46 -5.50 9.04 -5.38
N ARG A 47 -5.53 9.73 -4.23
CA ARG A 47 -4.51 10.71 -3.84
C ARG A 47 -3.28 9.99 -3.30
N PHE A 48 -2.11 10.28 -3.88
CA PHE A 48 -0.85 9.62 -3.52
C PHE A 48 -0.56 9.66 -2.01
N LEU A 49 -0.59 10.85 -1.41
CA LEU A 49 -0.29 11.03 0.01
C LEU A 49 -1.33 10.41 0.93
N SER A 50 -2.56 10.17 0.45
CA SER A 50 -3.62 9.48 1.20
C SER A 50 -3.47 7.96 1.12
N ARG A 51 -2.95 7.44 0.01
CA ARG A 51 -2.67 6.01 -0.20
C ARG A 51 -1.52 5.49 0.67
N LEU A 52 -0.54 6.34 1.01
CA LEU A 52 0.57 5.98 1.89
C LEU A 52 0.13 5.56 3.31
N PRO A 53 -0.59 6.39 4.10
CA PRO A 53 -1.10 5.97 5.41
C PRO A 53 -2.17 4.88 5.28
N ALA A 54 -2.95 4.84 4.18
CA ALA A 54 -3.86 3.75 3.91
C ALA A 54 -3.15 2.38 3.94
N ILE A 55 -2.03 2.23 3.23
CA ILE A 55 -1.21 1.02 3.25
C ILE A 55 -0.79 0.65 4.68
N LEU A 56 -0.44 1.63 5.52
CA LEU A 56 0.04 1.38 6.88
C LEU A 56 -1.05 0.85 7.82
N ILE A 57 -2.32 1.20 7.57
CA ILE A 57 -3.46 0.83 8.42
C ILE A 57 -4.27 -0.35 7.88
N MET A 58 -3.93 -0.88 6.70
CA MET A 58 -4.56 -2.09 6.15
C MET A 58 -4.36 -3.31 7.06
N ASP A 59 -5.37 -4.19 7.07
CA ASP A 59 -5.23 -5.54 7.59
C ASP A 59 -4.66 -6.49 6.53
N VAL A 60 -3.42 -6.95 6.71
CA VAL A 60 -2.77 -7.91 5.82
C VAL A 60 -3.60 -9.18 5.61
N LYS A 61 -4.39 -9.61 6.62
CA LYS A 61 -5.22 -10.81 6.53
C LYS A 61 -6.38 -10.66 5.55
N ALA A 62 -6.80 -9.42 5.27
CA ALA A 62 -7.85 -9.09 4.32
C ALA A 62 -7.32 -8.92 2.88
N LEU A 63 -5.99 -8.88 2.69
CA LEU A 63 -5.38 -8.73 1.36
C LEU A 63 -5.40 -10.05 0.59
N SER A 64 -6.47 -10.28 -0.17
CA SER A 64 -6.54 -11.37 -1.15
C SER A 64 -5.61 -11.11 -2.35
N LYS A 65 -5.38 -12.15 -3.17
CA LYS A 65 -4.61 -12.01 -4.41
C LYS A 65 -5.27 -11.00 -5.34
N GLU A 66 -6.59 -11.06 -5.45
CA GLU A 66 -7.42 -10.19 -6.26
C GLU A 66 -7.32 -8.74 -5.76
N MET A 67 -7.37 -8.54 -4.44
CA MET A 67 -7.20 -7.22 -3.84
C MET A 67 -5.81 -6.66 -4.09
N ILE A 68 -4.75 -7.46 -3.91
CA ILE A 68 -3.36 -7.03 -4.18
C ILE A 68 -3.19 -6.64 -5.65
N ASN A 69 -3.75 -7.44 -6.57
CA ASN A 69 -3.75 -7.10 -8.00
C ASN A 69 -4.51 -5.80 -8.28
N LYS A 70 -5.62 -5.54 -7.56
CA LYS A 70 -6.36 -4.29 -7.68
C LYS A 70 -5.55 -3.09 -7.15
N LEU A 71 -4.87 -3.24 -6.01
CA LEU A 71 -3.98 -2.21 -5.48
C LEU A 71 -2.85 -1.90 -6.48
N ASP A 72 -2.23 -2.92 -7.07
CA ASP A 72 -1.21 -2.75 -8.12
C ASP A 72 -1.77 -1.98 -9.32
N GLN A 73 -2.90 -2.41 -9.89
CA GLN A 73 -3.57 -1.69 -10.99
C GLN A 73 -3.88 -0.23 -10.64
N ASP A 74 -4.33 0.01 -9.42
CA ASP A 74 -4.62 1.35 -8.93
C ASP A 74 -3.33 2.18 -8.80
N MET A 75 -2.20 1.58 -8.41
CA MET A 75 -0.91 2.27 -8.39
C MET A 75 -0.51 2.73 -9.80
N GLN A 76 -0.80 1.95 -10.85
CA GLN A 76 -0.46 2.30 -12.25
C GLN A 76 -1.04 3.65 -12.72
N THR A 77 -2.04 4.22 -12.02
CA THR A 77 -2.59 5.54 -12.33
C THR A 77 -1.69 6.70 -11.88
N HIS A 78 -0.63 6.43 -11.12
CA HIS A 78 0.31 7.43 -10.60
C HIS A 78 1.53 7.62 -11.50
N PRO A 79 2.28 8.73 -11.39
CA PRO A 79 3.62 8.86 -11.95
C PRO A 79 4.58 7.79 -11.42
N PHE A 80 5.60 7.45 -12.21
CA PHE A 80 6.54 6.35 -11.94
C PHE A 80 7.15 6.36 -10.53
N ASP A 81 7.56 7.52 -10.02
CA ASP A 81 8.17 7.61 -8.69
C ASP A 81 7.16 7.31 -7.57
N GLU A 82 5.92 7.78 -7.73
CA GLU A 82 4.84 7.50 -6.79
C GLU A 82 4.43 6.02 -6.82
N GLN A 83 4.40 5.40 -8.01
CA GLN A 83 4.16 3.96 -8.14
C GLN A 83 5.20 3.14 -7.36
N ASN A 84 6.48 3.46 -7.55
CA ASN A 84 7.58 2.78 -6.87
C ASN A 84 7.47 2.94 -5.36
N GLN A 85 7.18 4.15 -4.88
CA GLN A 85 7.02 4.38 -3.46
C GLN A 85 5.83 3.62 -2.86
N LEU A 86 4.68 3.61 -3.55
CA LEU A 86 3.49 2.89 -3.10
C LEU A 86 3.75 1.38 -3.01
N ILE A 87 4.34 0.77 -4.04
CA ILE A 87 4.60 -0.68 -4.01
C ILE A 87 5.67 -1.05 -2.99
N ASP A 88 6.72 -0.23 -2.83
CA ASP A 88 7.77 -0.48 -1.84
C ASP A 88 7.20 -0.39 -0.41
N TRP A 89 6.27 0.55 -0.17
CA TRP A 89 5.54 0.64 1.10
C TRP A 89 4.59 -0.54 1.32
N LEU A 90 3.84 -0.96 0.30
CA LEU A 90 2.95 -2.12 0.40
C LEU A 90 3.74 -3.39 0.71
N MET A 91 4.88 -3.59 0.04
CA MET A 91 5.79 -4.69 0.28
C MET A 91 6.29 -4.69 1.73
N ALA A 92 6.88 -3.60 2.20
CA ALA A 92 7.55 -3.54 3.50
C ALA A 92 6.58 -3.63 4.69
N ASN A 93 5.38 -3.08 4.54
CA ASN A 93 4.43 -2.95 5.65
C ASN A 93 3.32 -4.00 5.64
N GLN A 94 3.03 -4.63 4.49
CA GLN A 94 1.97 -5.62 4.38
C GLN A 94 2.50 -6.95 3.83
N LEU A 95 2.99 -6.99 2.58
CA LEU A 95 3.26 -8.26 1.90
C LEU A 95 4.33 -9.11 2.60
N LEU A 96 5.40 -8.49 3.09
CA LEU A 96 6.48 -9.22 3.78
C LEU A 96 6.23 -9.40 5.29
N LYS A 97 5.04 -9.01 5.78
CA LYS A 97 4.63 -9.21 7.18
C LYS A 97 3.77 -10.46 7.39
N ASP A 98 3.32 -11.09 6.30
CA ASP A 98 2.45 -12.26 6.33
C ASP A 98 2.98 -13.36 5.41
N LYS A 99 2.92 -14.62 5.87
CA LYS A 99 3.49 -15.76 5.13
C LYS A 99 2.73 -16.07 3.84
N ARG A 100 1.41 -15.89 3.83
CA ARG A 100 0.59 -16.13 2.62
C ARG A 100 0.87 -15.05 1.59
N ALA A 101 0.99 -13.80 2.01
CA ALA A 101 1.34 -12.71 1.11
C ALA A 101 2.77 -12.83 0.58
N SER A 102 3.75 -13.23 1.40
CA SER A 102 5.12 -13.46 0.93
C SER A 102 5.23 -14.64 -0.04
N ALA A 103 4.47 -15.72 0.17
CA ALA A 103 4.39 -16.83 -0.79
C ALA A 103 3.81 -16.39 -2.14
N LEU A 104 2.86 -15.44 -2.15
CA LEU A 104 2.38 -14.85 -3.40
C LEU A 104 3.47 -14.04 -4.10
N VAL A 105 4.28 -13.27 -3.35
CA VAL A 105 5.42 -12.52 -3.90
C VAL A 105 6.39 -13.44 -4.65
N GLU A 106 6.66 -14.63 -4.13
CA GLU A 106 7.57 -15.60 -4.79
C GLU A 106 7.07 -16.06 -6.17
N SER A 107 5.76 -15.95 -6.45
CA SER A 107 5.19 -16.29 -7.77
C SER A 107 5.37 -15.18 -8.82
N TRP A 108 5.92 -14.02 -8.47
CA TRP A 108 5.89 -12.82 -9.31
C TRP A 108 7.09 -12.65 -10.26
N GLU A 109 8.03 -13.59 -10.33
CA GLU A 109 9.21 -13.52 -11.21
C GLU A 109 8.85 -13.10 -12.64
N ASN A 110 7.82 -13.75 -13.20
CA ASN A 110 7.33 -13.54 -14.56
C ASN A 110 5.95 -12.84 -14.59
N SER A 111 5.57 -12.12 -13.52
CA SER A 111 4.32 -11.36 -13.51
C SER A 111 4.27 -10.37 -14.67
N PRO A 112 3.12 -10.12 -15.32
CA PRO A 112 3.01 -9.05 -16.31
C PRO A 112 3.18 -7.65 -15.71
N SER A 113 2.95 -7.48 -14.40
CA SER A 113 3.13 -6.21 -13.71
C SER A 113 4.59 -5.92 -13.38
N CYS A 114 5.08 -4.75 -13.80
CA CYS A 114 6.42 -4.29 -13.46
C CYS A 114 6.61 -4.09 -11.94
N LEU A 115 5.57 -3.66 -11.22
CA LEU A 115 5.62 -3.44 -9.77
C LEU A 115 5.71 -4.77 -9.01
N GLN A 116 4.99 -5.80 -9.45
CA GLN A 116 5.11 -7.15 -8.88
C GLN A 116 6.49 -7.74 -9.10
N ARG A 117 7.03 -7.63 -10.32
CA ARG A 117 8.41 -8.08 -10.62
C ARG A 117 9.45 -7.33 -9.78
N ARG A 118 9.26 -6.01 -9.57
CA ARG A 118 10.13 -5.20 -8.69
C ARG A 118 10.17 -5.77 -7.27
N VAL A 119 9.01 -6.05 -6.69
CA VAL A 119 8.89 -6.62 -5.34
C VAL A 119 9.55 -8.00 -5.27
N PHE A 120 9.32 -8.85 -6.27
CA PHE A 120 9.96 -10.17 -6.35
C PHE A 120 11.49 -10.05 -6.27
N TRP A 121 12.10 -9.27 -7.17
CA TRP A 121 13.57 -9.17 -7.23
C TRP A 121 14.17 -8.52 -5.98
N TYR A 122 13.47 -7.55 -5.38
CA TYR A 122 13.86 -6.99 -4.09
C TYR A 122 13.82 -8.06 -2.98
N TYR A 123 12.74 -8.85 -2.91
CA TYR A 123 12.57 -9.89 -1.91
C TYR A 123 13.62 -11.00 -2.05
N GLN A 124 13.89 -11.46 -3.27
CA GLN A 124 14.97 -12.42 -3.56
C GLN A 124 16.34 -11.89 -3.13
N GLY A 125 16.63 -10.62 -3.39
CA GLY A 125 17.84 -9.96 -2.91
C GLY A 125 17.95 -10.02 -1.39
N ARG A 126 16.89 -9.67 -0.66
CA ARG A 126 16.88 -9.67 0.80
C ARG A 126 17.11 -11.04 1.43
N LEU A 127 16.56 -12.12 0.84
CA LEU A 127 16.74 -13.49 1.34
C LEU A 127 18.21 -13.90 1.33
N ARG A 128 18.97 -13.51 0.30
CA ARG A 128 20.41 -13.83 0.19
C ARG A 128 21.28 -13.16 1.25
N TRP A 129 20.83 -12.04 1.79
CA TRP A 129 21.57 -11.28 2.82
C TRP A 129 21.23 -11.70 4.25
N MET A 130 20.09 -12.35 4.44
CA MET A 130 19.59 -12.78 5.75
C MET A 130 19.71 -14.30 5.97
N GLY A 131 20.07 -15.06 4.93
CA GLY A 131 20.25 -16.51 4.96
C GLY A 131 21.68 -16.97 5.18
#